data_AF-A0A2S4YZI3-F1
#
_entry.id   AF-A0A2S4YZI3-F1
#
_cell.length_a   1.000
_cell.length_b   1.000
_cell.length_c   1.000
_cell.angle_alpha   90.00
_cell.angle_beta   90.00
_cell.angle_gamma   90.00
#
_symmetry.space_group_name_H-M   'P 1'
#
loop_
_entity.id
_entity.type
_entity.pdbx_description
1 polymer ?
#
loop_
_entity_poly.entity_id
_entity_poly.type
_entity_poly.pdbx_seq_one_letter_code
_entity_poly.pdbx_strand_id
1 'polypeptide(L)'
;DLGPGDLLPTDAEDLRLEPGFTGEEEPPPNAAVSGEMAELVEAEDAEVTGGAPANLPIAPSRGSISAVAEELGMRRARVLSRYGLHVAADRWEEAFGAKTPMAQAAPASCVSCGFLVPIGGSLGQAFGVCANEFSPADGRVVSLSYGCGGHSEAAVMPKTPRPAPPVVDETKVEPFPLRPSPEGSVPAVADDASAELGHS
;
A
#
# COMPACT_ATOMS: atom_id res chain seq x y z
N ASP A 1 18.50 8.37 -3.29
CA ASP A 1 18.27 7.86 -1.93
C ASP A 1 19.40 8.24 -1.03
N LEU A 2 19.09 8.39 0.26
CA LEU A 2 20.07 8.56 1.32
C LEU A 2 20.68 7.18 1.65
N GLY A 3 22.00 7.12 1.77
CA GLY A 3 22.74 5.94 2.23
C GLY A 3 22.99 5.96 3.74
N PRO A 4 23.49 4.85 4.31
CA PRO A 4 23.92 4.81 5.71
C PRO A 4 25.01 5.88 5.98
N GLY A 5 24.73 6.78 6.93
CA GLY A 5 25.65 7.85 7.33
C GLY A 5 25.39 9.21 6.67
N ASP A 6 24.53 9.28 5.65
CA ASP A 6 24.16 10.55 5.04
C ASP A 6 23.28 11.38 5.98
N LEU A 7 23.62 12.66 6.15
CA LEU A 7 22.82 13.63 6.89
C LEU A 7 22.25 14.65 5.92
N LEU A 8 20.91 14.71 5.84
CA LEU A 8 20.21 15.74 5.09
C LEU A 8 19.41 16.60 6.06
N PRO A 9 19.96 17.76 6.50
CA PRO A 9 19.25 18.63 7.42
C PRO A 9 17.99 19.17 6.76
N THR A 10 16.88 19.11 7.47
CA THR A 10 15.62 19.71 7.01
C THR A 10 15.64 21.20 7.29
N ASP A 11 15.24 21.97 6.28
CA ASP A 11 15.04 23.43 6.36
C ASP A 11 14.20 23.80 7.60
N ALA A 12 14.49 24.95 8.23
CA ALA A 12 13.78 25.34 9.44
C ALA A 12 12.33 25.75 9.15
N GLU A 13 12.06 26.19 7.91
CA GLU A 13 10.80 26.66 7.38
C GLU A 13 10.16 25.64 6.41
N ASP A 14 10.56 24.36 6.47
CA ASP A 14 9.91 23.29 5.69
C ASP A 14 8.43 23.19 6.04
N LEU A 15 7.57 23.56 5.09
CA LEU A 15 6.10 23.59 5.22
C LEU A 15 5.48 22.25 5.60
N ARG A 16 6.21 21.14 5.45
CA ARG A 16 5.74 19.81 5.85
C ARG A 16 5.88 19.57 7.35
N LEU A 17 6.56 20.46 8.08
CA LEU A 17 6.80 20.35 9.51
C LEU A 17 6.19 21.54 10.26
N GLU A 18 5.65 21.26 11.43
CA GLU A 18 5.16 22.24 12.40
C GLU A 18 5.85 21.99 13.74
N PRO A 19 5.95 22.99 14.64
CA PRO A 19 6.38 22.77 16.02
C PRO A 19 5.52 21.68 16.68
N GLY A 20 6.18 20.77 17.41
CA GLY A 20 5.45 19.79 18.23
C GLY A 20 4.94 20.42 19.53
N PHE A 21 4.07 19.68 20.22
CA PHE A 21 3.51 20.13 21.48
C PHE A 21 4.55 20.05 22.60
N THR A 22 4.89 21.20 23.20
CA THR A 22 5.88 21.31 24.29
C THR A 22 5.24 21.44 25.67
N GLY A 23 3.93 21.67 25.76
CA GLY A 23 3.23 21.95 27.02
C GLY A 23 3.42 23.37 27.55
N GLU A 24 4.24 24.21 26.89
CA GLU A 24 4.46 25.60 27.30
C GLU A 24 3.28 26.53 26.97
N GLU A 25 2.39 26.09 26.06
CA GLU A 25 1.11 26.74 25.76
C GLU A 25 0.02 26.41 26.78
N GLU A 26 0.30 25.55 27.77
CA GLU A 26 -0.61 25.30 28.88
C GLU A 26 -0.73 26.60 29.71
N PRO A 27 -1.93 27.20 29.80
CA PRO A 27 -2.10 28.44 30.52
C PRO A 27 -1.60 28.25 31.96
N PRO A 28 -0.80 29.19 32.51
CA PRO A 28 -0.37 29.07 33.88
C PRO A 28 -1.61 29.02 34.80
N PRO A 29 -1.52 28.39 35.99
CA PRO A 29 -2.67 28.14 36.86
C PRO A 29 -3.43 29.40 37.34
N ASN A 30 -2.89 30.59 37.05
CA ASN A 30 -3.46 31.90 37.33
C ASN A 30 -3.87 32.67 36.06
N ALA A 31 -3.90 32.03 34.88
CA ALA A 31 -4.39 32.64 33.66
C ALA A 31 -5.89 32.88 33.77
N ALA A 32 -6.39 34.05 33.32
CA ALA A 32 -7.81 34.39 33.40
C ALA A 32 -8.74 33.33 32.75
N VAL A 33 -8.27 32.70 31.67
CA VAL A 33 -8.96 31.60 30.97
C VAL A 33 -8.96 30.26 31.74
N SER A 34 -8.05 30.06 32.69
CA SER A 34 -7.98 28.81 33.47
C SER A 34 -9.02 28.73 34.58
N GLY A 35 -9.36 29.86 35.21
CA GLY A 35 -10.37 29.92 36.27
C GLY A 35 -11.79 29.79 35.72
N GLU A 36 -12.15 30.62 34.74
CA GLU A 36 -13.50 30.60 34.16
C GLU A 36 -13.79 29.31 33.40
N MET A 37 -12.81 28.75 32.68
CA MET A 37 -12.99 27.47 31.98
C MET A 37 -13.04 26.29 32.94
N ALA A 38 -12.25 26.28 34.03
CA ALA A 38 -12.34 25.25 35.05
C ALA A 38 -13.69 25.30 35.79
N GLU A 39 -14.18 26.50 36.14
CA GLU A 39 -15.51 26.67 36.74
C GLU A 39 -16.63 26.27 35.78
N LEU A 40 -16.53 26.60 34.48
CA LEU A 40 -17.50 26.17 33.46
C LEU A 40 -17.47 24.66 33.26
N VAL A 41 -16.29 24.03 33.21
CA VAL A 41 -16.15 22.59 33.05
C VAL A 41 -16.68 21.83 34.28
N GLU A 42 -16.42 22.32 35.48
CA GLU A 42 -17.00 21.77 36.72
C GLU A 42 -18.52 21.98 36.78
N ALA A 43 -19.03 23.11 36.28
CA ALA A 43 -20.46 23.39 36.19
C ALA A 43 -21.17 22.53 35.11
N GLU A 44 -20.54 22.29 33.96
CA GLU A 44 -21.07 21.42 32.90
C GLU A 44 -21.04 19.93 33.31
N ASP A 45 -20.03 19.49 34.05
CA ASP A 45 -20.00 18.15 34.67
C ASP A 45 -21.07 17.99 35.75
N ALA A 46 -21.40 19.07 36.48
CA ALA A 46 -22.47 19.07 37.48
C ALA A 46 -23.88 19.00 36.86
N GLU A 47 -24.06 19.44 35.61
CA GLU A 47 -25.34 19.37 34.90
C GLU A 47 -25.55 18.05 34.13
N VAL A 48 -24.50 17.25 33.92
CA VAL A 48 -24.59 15.90 33.35
C VAL A 48 -24.46 14.85 34.44
N THR A 49 -25.55 14.60 35.20
CA THR A 49 -26.00 13.25 35.61
C THR A 49 -27.20 13.29 36.57
N GLY A 50 -28.38 12.91 36.08
CA GLY A 50 -29.53 12.53 36.92
C GLY A 50 -29.59 11.04 37.27
N GLY A 51 -28.58 10.24 36.91
CA GLY A 51 -28.56 8.79 37.12
C GLY A 51 -27.15 8.27 37.44
N ALA A 52 -27.04 7.40 38.45
CA ALA A 52 -25.76 7.04 39.05
C ALA A 52 -24.90 6.09 38.17
N PRO A 53 -23.61 6.40 37.92
CA PRO A 53 -22.63 5.40 37.52
C PRO A 53 -22.12 4.69 38.77
N ALA A 54 -23.01 4.02 39.51
CA ALA A 54 -22.68 3.43 40.83
C ALA A 54 -21.96 2.07 40.70
N ASN A 55 -20.75 2.08 40.13
CA ASN A 55 -19.59 1.19 40.40
C ASN A 55 -18.67 1.14 39.18
N LEU A 56 -17.91 2.20 38.96
CA LEU A 56 -16.62 2.07 38.28
C LEU A 56 -15.56 2.00 39.39
N PRO A 57 -14.80 0.89 39.52
CA PRO A 57 -13.80 0.73 40.59
C PRO A 57 -12.66 1.75 40.50
N ILE A 58 -12.50 2.40 39.35
CA ILE A 58 -11.56 3.48 39.08
C ILE A 58 -12.35 4.54 38.31
N ALA A 59 -12.42 5.77 38.85
CA ALA A 59 -12.89 6.91 38.07
C ALA A 59 -11.89 7.14 36.92
N PRO A 60 -12.33 7.14 35.65
CA PRO A 60 -11.43 7.43 34.55
C PRO A 60 -10.86 8.83 34.74
N SER A 61 -9.53 8.95 34.80
CA SER A 61 -8.88 10.26 34.79
C SER A 61 -9.10 10.90 33.42
N ARG A 62 -9.48 12.18 33.38
CA ARG A 62 -9.38 12.95 32.14
C ARG A 62 -7.91 12.94 31.68
N GLY A 63 -7.68 12.52 30.44
CA GLY A 63 -6.35 12.61 29.85
C GLY A 63 -5.92 14.08 29.77
N SER A 64 -4.69 14.39 30.18
CA SER A 64 -4.12 15.72 29.93
C SER A 64 -3.75 15.85 28.45
N ILE A 65 -3.74 17.09 27.93
CA ILE A 65 -3.27 17.36 26.56
C ILE A 65 -1.86 16.78 26.37
N SER A 66 -1.03 16.85 27.41
CA SER A 66 0.30 16.26 27.45
C SER A 66 0.33 14.72 27.32
N ALA A 67 -0.62 14.01 27.94
CA ALA A 67 -0.72 12.55 27.84
C ALA A 67 -1.21 12.11 26.45
N VAL A 68 -2.16 12.85 25.87
CA VAL A 68 -2.62 12.63 24.49
C VAL A 68 -1.51 12.95 23.49
N ALA A 69 -0.75 14.03 23.71
CA ALA A 69 0.39 14.38 22.89
C ALA A 69 1.51 13.32 22.94
N GLU A 70 1.73 12.64 24.07
CA GLU A 70 2.63 11.49 24.13
C GLU A 70 2.16 10.33 23.26
N GLU A 71 0.89 9.94 23.43
CA GLU A 71 0.29 8.82 22.69
C GLU A 71 0.33 9.07 21.18
N LEU A 72 0.05 10.30 20.76
CA LEU A 72 0.10 10.71 19.35
C LEU A 72 1.53 10.98 18.84
N GLY A 73 2.55 10.86 19.69
CA GLY A 73 3.95 11.11 19.33
C GLY A 73 4.26 12.58 19.02
N MET A 74 3.44 13.51 19.51
CA MET A 74 3.54 14.95 19.29
C MET A 74 4.56 15.66 20.19
N ARG A 75 5.20 14.95 21.12
CA ARG A 75 6.33 15.45 21.93
C ARG A 75 7.67 15.60 21.18
N ARG A 76 7.68 15.33 19.88
CA ARG A 76 8.84 15.57 19.03
C ARG A 76 9.01 17.08 18.84
N ALA A 77 10.25 17.57 18.69
CA ALA A 77 10.49 19.00 18.46
C ALA A 77 9.72 19.56 17.25
N ARG A 78 9.56 18.74 16.21
CA ARG A 78 8.73 19.03 15.04
C ARG A 78 7.90 17.80 14.67
N VAL A 79 6.67 18.02 14.21
CA VAL A 79 5.71 17.01 13.76
C VAL A 79 5.28 17.30 12.32
N LEU A 80 4.67 16.33 11.62
CA LEU A 80 4.15 16.59 10.28
C LEU A 80 3.01 17.61 10.36
N SER A 81 3.10 18.64 9.52
CA SER A 81 2.00 19.57 9.27
C SER A 81 0.85 18.86 8.55
N ARG A 82 -0.31 19.50 8.51
CA ARG A 82 -1.46 19.02 7.72
C ARG A 82 -1.09 18.88 6.24
N TYR A 83 -0.33 19.82 5.72
CA TYR A 83 0.21 19.78 4.36
C TYR A 83 1.17 18.59 4.17
N GLY A 84 2.09 18.38 5.11
CA GLY A 84 3.02 17.24 5.10
C GLY A 84 2.29 15.88 5.10
N LEU A 85 1.23 15.75 5.89
CA LEU A 85 0.36 14.57 5.90
C LEU A 85 -0.34 14.34 4.56
N HIS A 86 -0.91 15.37 3.96
CA HIS A 86 -1.58 15.26 2.66
C HIS A 86 -0.61 14.88 1.54
N VAL A 87 0.54 15.53 1.47
CA VAL A 87 1.57 15.21 0.46
C VAL A 87 2.10 13.77 0.64
N ALA A 88 2.20 13.28 1.88
CA ALA A 88 2.55 11.88 2.13
C ALA A 88 1.45 10.93 1.65
N ALA A 89 0.19 11.21 2.01
CA ALA A 89 -0.97 10.43 1.60
C ALA A 89 -1.12 10.35 0.08
N ASP A 90 -0.93 11.46 -0.64
CA ASP A 90 -1.00 11.49 -2.10
C ASP A 90 0.05 10.57 -2.74
N ARG A 91 1.29 10.58 -2.22
CA ARG A 91 2.35 9.67 -2.70
C ARG A 91 2.04 8.20 -2.40
N TRP A 92 1.45 7.91 -1.24
CA TRP A 92 1.07 6.55 -0.88
C TRP A 92 -0.11 6.04 -1.73
N GLU A 93 -1.11 6.87 -1.98
CA GLU A 93 -2.24 6.55 -2.86
C GLU A 93 -1.79 6.36 -4.32
N GLU A 94 -0.83 7.15 -4.80
CA GLU A 94 -0.28 6.93 -6.15
C GLU A 94 0.49 5.60 -6.25
N ALA A 95 1.28 5.27 -5.22
CA ALA A 95 2.13 4.07 -5.24
C ALA A 95 1.34 2.77 -4.99
N PHE A 96 0.44 2.79 -4.00
CA PHE A 96 -0.33 1.63 -3.53
C PHE A 96 -1.76 2.06 -3.18
N GLY A 97 -2.43 2.70 -4.13
CA GLY A 97 -3.84 3.08 -4.03
C GLY A 97 -4.76 2.28 -4.94
N ALA A 98 -6.05 2.64 -4.89
CA ALA A 98 -7.10 1.92 -5.60
C ALA A 98 -6.89 1.93 -7.12
N LYS A 99 -6.32 3.02 -7.66
CA LYS A 99 -6.17 3.24 -9.11
C LYS A 99 -4.98 2.49 -9.72
N THR A 100 -4.15 1.84 -8.91
CA THR A 100 -3.00 1.10 -9.41
C THR A 100 -3.44 -0.12 -10.21
N PRO A 101 -2.68 -0.55 -11.26
CA PRO A 101 -3.04 -1.73 -12.05
C PRO A 101 -3.19 -3.01 -11.20
N MET A 102 -2.36 -3.15 -10.17
CA MET A 102 -2.44 -4.29 -9.24
C MET A 102 -3.75 -4.31 -8.46
N ALA A 103 -4.16 -3.16 -7.92
CA ALA A 103 -5.43 -3.04 -7.19
C ALA A 103 -6.64 -3.29 -8.10
N GLN A 104 -6.60 -2.80 -9.35
CA GLN A 104 -7.68 -3.01 -10.33
C GLN A 104 -7.83 -4.49 -10.75
N ALA A 105 -6.77 -5.28 -10.65
CA ALA A 105 -6.79 -6.72 -10.95
C ALA A 105 -6.98 -7.61 -9.71
N ALA A 106 -6.98 -7.01 -8.51
CA ALA A 106 -7.03 -7.76 -7.27
C ALA A 106 -8.43 -8.34 -7.01
N PRO A 107 -8.51 -9.52 -6.36
CA PRO A 107 -9.79 -10.16 -6.04
C PRO A 107 -10.58 -9.41 -4.94
N ALA A 108 -9.89 -8.69 -4.06
CA ALA A 108 -10.46 -7.92 -2.96
C ALA A 108 -9.46 -6.85 -2.50
N SER A 109 -9.95 -5.87 -1.73
CA SER A 109 -9.13 -4.78 -1.22
C SER A 109 -8.52 -5.08 0.15
N CYS A 110 -7.49 -4.32 0.50
CA CYS A 110 -6.72 -4.46 1.73
C CYS A 110 -7.58 -4.32 2.98
N VAL A 111 -8.65 -3.52 2.96
CA VAL A 111 -9.57 -3.35 4.10
C VAL A 111 -10.17 -4.67 4.62
N SER A 112 -10.32 -5.67 3.74
CA SER A 112 -10.81 -7.02 4.09
C SER A 112 -9.70 -8.07 4.17
N CYS A 113 -8.44 -7.70 3.94
CA CYS A 113 -7.33 -8.63 3.87
C CYS A 113 -6.76 -8.92 5.26
N GLY A 114 -6.62 -10.20 5.62
CA GLY A 114 -6.04 -10.62 6.89
C GLY A 114 -4.54 -10.30 7.06
N PHE A 115 -3.84 -9.90 6.00
CA PHE A 115 -2.45 -9.44 6.05
C PHE A 115 -2.29 -7.93 6.27
N LEU A 116 -3.40 -7.18 6.38
CA LEU A 116 -3.36 -5.76 6.66
C LEU A 116 -3.06 -5.53 8.16
N VAL A 117 -1.97 -4.82 8.43
CA VAL A 117 -1.66 -4.31 9.77
C VAL A 117 -2.21 -2.89 9.88
N PRO A 118 -3.15 -2.61 10.81
CA PRO A 118 -3.69 -1.26 10.99
C PRO A 118 -2.62 -0.32 11.55
N ILE A 119 -2.65 0.94 11.13
CA ILE A 119 -1.82 2.02 11.69
C ILE A 119 -2.68 2.95 12.55
N GLY A 120 -2.08 3.55 13.57
CA GLY A 120 -2.77 4.49 14.45
C GLY A 120 -2.99 5.88 13.83
N GLY A 121 -3.77 6.70 14.53
CA GLY A 121 -4.03 8.09 14.15
C GLY A 121 -5.00 8.25 12.97
N SER A 122 -5.13 9.47 12.47
CA SER A 122 -6.09 9.84 11.41
C SER A 122 -5.81 9.14 10.09
N LEU A 123 -4.54 8.86 9.77
CA LEU A 123 -4.15 8.15 8.55
C LEU A 123 -4.64 6.69 8.53
N GLY A 124 -4.84 6.06 9.70
CA GLY A 124 -5.36 4.70 9.80
C GLY A 124 -6.78 4.52 9.24
N GLN A 125 -7.50 5.62 9.01
CA GLN A 125 -8.82 5.59 8.37
C GLN A 125 -8.75 5.39 6.85
N ALA A 126 -7.58 5.55 6.24
CA ALA A 126 -7.38 5.44 4.79
C ALA A 126 -6.21 4.54 4.40
N PHE A 127 -5.30 4.24 5.33
CA PHE A 127 -4.09 3.46 5.06
C PHE A 127 -3.82 2.41 6.14
N GLY A 128 -3.01 1.41 5.78
CA GLY A 128 -2.40 0.44 6.69
C GLY A 128 -1.06 -0.05 6.15
N VAL A 129 -0.47 -1.07 6.76
CA VAL A 129 0.77 -1.70 6.29
C VAL A 129 0.47 -3.10 5.78
N CYS A 130 0.97 -3.43 4.59
CA CYS A 130 0.88 -4.79 4.07
C CYS A 130 1.98 -5.66 4.68
N ALA A 131 1.63 -6.80 5.27
CA ALA A 131 2.56 -7.76 5.87
C ALA A 131 2.61 -9.12 5.14
N ASN A 132 2.20 -9.13 3.87
CA ASN A 132 2.26 -10.33 3.04
C ASN A 132 3.54 -10.33 2.20
N GLU A 133 4.47 -11.24 2.50
CA GLU A 133 5.73 -11.44 1.76
C GLU A 133 5.54 -11.70 0.25
N PHE A 134 4.37 -12.22 -0.15
CA PHE A 134 4.05 -12.47 -1.56
C PHE A 134 3.50 -11.23 -2.28
N SER A 135 3.14 -10.18 -1.54
CA SER A 135 2.70 -8.91 -2.11
C SER A 135 3.92 -8.05 -2.49
N PRO A 136 3.90 -7.36 -3.64
CA PRO A 136 4.92 -6.35 -3.94
C PRO A 136 4.89 -5.15 -2.96
N ALA A 137 3.84 -5.06 -2.14
CA ALA A 137 3.67 -4.03 -1.12
C ALA A 137 4.13 -4.48 0.27
N ASP A 138 4.76 -5.64 0.43
CA ASP A 138 5.24 -6.10 1.75
C ASP A 138 6.10 -5.04 2.46
N GLY A 139 5.79 -4.79 3.73
CA GLY A 139 6.43 -3.75 4.55
C GLY A 139 6.16 -2.31 4.09
N ARG A 140 5.23 -2.07 3.17
CA ARG A 140 4.86 -0.73 2.67
C ARG A 140 3.52 -0.26 3.23
N VAL A 141 3.36 1.06 3.30
CA VAL A 141 2.07 1.69 3.54
C VAL A 141 1.21 1.55 2.28
N VAL A 142 -0.02 1.07 2.45
CA VAL A 142 -1.00 0.83 1.39
C VAL A 142 -2.32 1.49 1.71
N SER A 143 -3.05 1.94 0.69
CA SER A 143 -4.44 2.38 0.83
C SER A 143 -5.32 1.22 1.29
N LEU A 144 -6.34 1.48 2.10
CA LEU A 144 -7.36 0.48 2.44
C LEU A 144 -8.10 -0.04 1.19
N SER A 145 -8.11 0.77 0.13
CA SER A 145 -8.70 0.42 -1.17
C SER A 145 -7.70 -0.18 -2.17
N TYR A 146 -6.42 -0.32 -1.79
CA TYR A 146 -5.45 -1.10 -2.56
C TYR A 146 -5.85 -2.58 -2.56
N GLY A 147 -5.31 -3.36 -3.49
CA GLY A 147 -5.47 -4.81 -3.50
C GLY A 147 -4.29 -5.46 -4.20
N CYS A 148 -4.05 -6.74 -3.89
CA CYS A 148 -3.08 -7.55 -4.61
C CYS A 148 -3.59 -8.99 -4.80
N GLY A 149 -2.96 -9.74 -5.70
CA GLY A 149 -3.30 -11.15 -5.94
C GLY A 149 -3.08 -12.07 -4.73
N GLY A 150 -2.25 -11.66 -3.77
CA GLY A 150 -1.99 -12.38 -2.51
C GLY A 150 -3.00 -12.09 -1.40
N HIS A 151 -4.27 -11.85 -1.72
CA HIS A 151 -5.29 -11.64 -0.68
C HIS A 151 -5.38 -12.87 0.25
N SER A 152 -5.64 -12.67 1.55
CA SER A 152 -5.71 -13.78 2.53
C SER A 152 -6.76 -14.84 2.21
N GLU A 153 -7.74 -14.47 1.40
CA GLU A 153 -8.82 -15.34 0.92
C GLU A 153 -8.70 -15.69 -0.57
N ALA A 154 -7.55 -15.43 -1.21
CA ALA A 154 -7.27 -15.81 -2.59
C ALA A 154 -7.04 -17.32 -2.75
N ALA A 155 -8.04 -18.13 -2.37
CA ALA A 155 -7.94 -19.59 -2.38
C ALA A 155 -8.39 -20.23 -3.70
N VAL A 156 -8.88 -19.45 -4.67
CA VAL A 156 -9.32 -19.98 -5.97
C VAL A 156 -8.38 -19.51 -7.06
N MET A 157 -7.36 -20.33 -7.38
CA MET A 157 -6.67 -20.17 -8.65
C MET A 157 -7.71 -20.32 -9.78
N PRO A 158 -7.84 -19.33 -10.69
CA PRO A 158 -8.68 -19.48 -11.85
C PRO A 158 -8.28 -20.76 -12.56
N LYS A 159 -9.24 -21.66 -12.81
CA LYS A 159 -8.98 -22.87 -13.58
C LYS A 159 -8.34 -22.45 -14.90
N THR A 160 -7.11 -22.93 -15.17
CA THR A 160 -6.41 -22.62 -16.41
C THR A 160 -7.38 -22.83 -17.57
N PRO A 161 -7.66 -21.79 -18.39
CA PRO A 161 -8.49 -21.95 -19.56
C PRO A 161 -7.90 -23.10 -20.37
N ARG A 162 -8.64 -24.19 -20.55
CA ARG A 162 -8.18 -25.26 -21.42
C ARG A 162 -8.20 -24.67 -22.83
N PRO A 163 -7.07 -24.61 -23.54
CA PRO A 163 -7.08 -24.26 -24.95
C PRO A 163 -8.11 -25.14 -25.65
N ALA A 164 -8.83 -24.57 -26.61
CA ALA A 164 -9.66 -25.40 -27.48
C ALA A 164 -8.77 -26.51 -28.07
N PRO A 165 -9.29 -27.75 -28.20
CA PRO A 165 -8.52 -28.79 -28.88
C PRO A 165 -8.10 -28.28 -30.26
N PRO A 166 -6.88 -28.59 -30.71
CA PRO A 166 -6.42 -28.15 -32.02
C PRO A 166 -7.38 -28.67 -33.07
N VAL A 167 -7.91 -27.76 -33.89
CA VAL A 167 -8.68 -28.13 -35.08
C VAL A 167 -7.66 -28.38 -36.19
N VAL A 168 -7.63 -29.61 -36.70
CA VAL A 168 -6.79 -29.97 -37.85
C VAL A 168 -7.61 -29.70 -39.10
N ASP A 169 -7.34 -28.59 -39.77
CA ASP A 169 -8.08 -28.16 -40.98
C ASP A 169 -7.59 -28.88 -42.25
N GLU A 170 -6.30 -29.17 -42.35
CA GLU A 170 -5.71 -29.95 -43.46
C GLU A 170 -5.20 -31.32 -43.00
N THR A 171 -5.78 -32.39 -43.58
CA THR A 171 -5.25 -33.76 -43.47
C THR A 171 -4.57 -34.24 -44.75
N LYS A 172 -4.41 -33.36 -45.74
CA LYS A 172 -3.79 -33.68 -47.03
C LYS A 172 -2.32 -33.34 -46.98
N VAL A 173 -1.49 -34.31 -47.32
CA VAL A 173 -0.06 -34.10 -47.53
C VAL A 173 0.11 -33.46 -48.91
N GLU A 174 0.65 -32.25 -48.95
CA GLU A 174 1.15 -31.68 -50.20
C GLU A 174 2.51 -32.32 -50.51
N PRO A 175 2.64 -33.10 -51.60
CA PRO A 175 3.90 -33.73 -51.93
C PRO A 175 4.89 -32.66 -52.39
N PHE A 176 5.95 -32.44 -51.63
CA PHE A 176 7.09 -31.63 -52.06
C PHE A 176 8.14 -32.53 -52.72
N PRO A 177 8.27 -32.51 -54.07
CA PRO A 177 9.27 -33.34 -54.74
C PRO A 177 10.67 -32.81 -54.43
N LEU A 178 11.49 -33.62 -53.78
CA LEU A 178 12.89 -33.29 -53.46
C LEU A 178 13.81 -33.30 -54.69
N ARG A 179 13.28 -33.64 -55.87
CA ARG A 179 13.99 -33.60 -57.15
C ARG A 179 13.26 -32.68 -58.12
N PRO A 180 13.98 -31.86 -58.89
CA PRO A 180 13.36 -31.02 -59.90
C PRO A 180 12.58 -31.88 -60.89
N SER A 181 11.35 -31.46 -61.19
CA SER A 181 10.57 -32.06 -62.27
C SER A 181 11.33 -31.89 -63.60
N PRO A 182 11.33 -32.88 -64.50
CA PRO A 182 11.90 -32.72 -65.85
C PRO A 182 11.26 -31.59 -66.66
N GLU A 183 10.09 -31.09 -66.24
CA GLU A 183 9.40 -29.94 -66.84
C GLU A 183 9.58 -28.63 -66.04
N GLY A 184 10.42 -28.64 -65.00
CA GLY A 184 10.73 -27.46 -64.23
C GLY A 184 11.56 -26.45 -65.00
N SER A 185 11.42 -25.16 -64.68
CA SER A 185 12.22 -24.06 -65.23
C SER A 185 13.70 -24.08 -64.78
N VAL A 186 14.11 -25.06 -63.99
CA VAL A 186 15.49 -25.27 -63.56
C VAL A 186 16.05 -26.51 -64.28
N PRO A 187 17.14 -26.39 -65.06
CA PRO A 187 17.72 -27.52 -65.77
C PRO A 187 18.21 -28.58 -64.78
N ALA A 188 17.99 -29.86 -65.10
CA ALA A 188 18.52 -30.98 -64.32
C ALA A 188 20.05 -30.96 -64.38
N VAL A 189 20.69 -30.60 -63.26
CA VAL A 189 22.14 -30.74 -63.11
C VAL A 189 22.40 -32.20 -62.77
N ALA A 190 23.16 -32.90 -63.61
CA ALA A 190 23.63 -34.25 -63.32
C ALA A 190 24.54 -34.20 -62.09
N ASP A 191 24.08 -34.79 -61.00
CA ASP A 191 24.82 -34.89 -59.74
C ASP A 191 25.86 -36.01 -59.85
N ASP A 192 26.92 -35.76 -60.63
CA ASP A 192 28.02 -36.71 -60.82
C ASP A 192 29.27 -36.31 -60.00
N ALA A 193 29.10 -35.47 -58.97
CA ALA A 193 30.23 -34.92 -58.21
C ALA A 193 30.06 -34.84 -56.67
N SER A 194 29.02 -35.44 -56.09
CA SER A 194 28.79 -35.36 -54.63
C SER A 194 29.08 -36.66 -53.86
N ALA A 195 29.69 -37.68 -54.50
CA ALA A 195 29.98 -38.98 -53.87
C ALA A 195 31.26 -39.03 -53.00
N GLU A 196 32.00 -37.93 -52.83
CA GLU A 196 33.22 -37.88 -52.00
C GLU A 196 33.14 -36.79 -50.92
N LEU A 197 32.18 -36.90 -50.00
CA LEU A 197 32.33 -36.34 -48.65
C LEU A 197 32.04 -37.45 -47.63
N GLY A 198 33.02 -38.35 -47.51
CA GLY A 198 33.12 -39.26 -46.38
C GLY A 198 33.36 -38.45 -45.10
N HIS A 199 32.42 -38.51 -44.17
CA HIS A 199 32.66 -38.09 -42.79
C HIS A 199 33.10 -39.31 -41.98
N SER A 200 34.35 -39.25 -41.51
CA SER A 200 34.83 -40.04 -40.36
C SER A 200 34.29 -39.46 -39.05
#